data_AF-G9XH47-F1
#
_entry.id   AF-G9XH47-F1
#
_cell.length_a   1.000
_cell.length_b   1.000
_cell.length_c   1.000
_cell.angle_alpha   90.00
_cell.angle_beta   90.00
_cell.angle_gamma   90.00
#
_symmetry.space_group_name_H-M   'P 1'
#
loop_
_entity.id
_entity.type
_entity.pdbx_description
1 polymer ?
#
loop_
_entity_poly.entity_id
_entity_poly.type
_entity_poly.pdbx_seq_one_letter_code
_entity_poly.pdbx_strand_id
1 'polypeptide(L)'
;GATGPAGETGATGATGPAGEPGGPTGPTGATGATGPAGESGGPTGPTGETGPTGATGETGPTGPTGATGETGATGTFEPNPFAVYVQAGAVGGDGTQASPFETIQQGVTAVSPTGTVHILGGTYPITATISVNKAGVTLKGYPNTLIELQAAVIPFAVTGSGVTIDGLTITSDNPYAVPFIQLGGSNHKLINNYFYGPPQAGPSDTWVVNRGFVTQANNMQNLTVQNNIFYFLRQPAYLNPNTTGYIIDNVVYNTRGFVVDRAVVVLSGNSWGSPENAVDIALLVGTIAGPPYDPLADLAANNSDASISDQR
;
A
#
# COMPACT_ATOMS: atom_id res chain seq x y z
N GLY A 1 43.38 -88.22 -55.42
CA GLY A 1 43.18 -87.91 -53.98
C GLY A 1 41.74 -87.49 -53.79
N ALA A 2 41.13 -87.88 -52.69
CA ALA A 2 39.76 -87.45 -52.36
C ALA A 2 39.69 -85.91 -52.29
N THR A 3 38.62 -85.33 -52.84
CA THR A 3 38.29 -83.92 -52.64
C THR A 3 38.18 -83.67 -51.14
N GLY A 4 38.93 -82.69 -50.61
CA GLY A 4 38.83 -82.31 -49.20
C GLY A 4 37.43 -81.79 -48.86
N PRO A 5 36.97 -81.91 -47.60
CA PRO A 5 35.67 -81.39 -47.20
C PRO A 5 35.55 -79.90 -47.51
N ALA A 6 34.36 -79.47 -47.92
CA ALA A 6 34.07 -78.05 -48.09
C ALA A 6 34.27 -77.30 -46.75
N GLY A 7 34.88 -76.12 -46.79
CA GLY A 7 35.06 -75.29 -45.61
C GLY A 7 33.72 -74.88 -45.00
N GLU A 8 33.66 -74.80 -43.67
CA GLU A 8 32.47 -74.36 -42.96
C GLU A 8 32.11 -72.90 -43.33
N THR A 9 30.81 -72.65 -43.55
CA THR A 9 30.29 -71.29 -43.76
C THR A 9 30.57 -70.43 -42.53
N GLY A 10 31.20 -69.27 -42.72
CA GLY A 10 31.46 -68.32 -41.63
C GLY A 10 30.18 -67.88 -40.91
N ALA A 11 30.24 -67.70 -39.59
CA ALA A 11 29.10 -67.30 -38.78
C ALA A 11 28.52 -65.94 -39.24
N THR A 12 27.19 -65.86 -39.33
CA THR A 12 26.47 -64.60 -39.58
C THR A 12 26.79 -63.59 -38.47
N GLY A 13 27.22 -62.37 -38.85
CA GLY A 13 27.47 -61.29 -37.89
C GLY A 13 26.22 -60.94 -37.08
N ALA A 14 26.39 -60.60 -35.80
CA ALA A 14 25.27 -60.24 -34.93
C ALA A 14 24.51 -59.01 -35.46
N THR A 15 23.17 -59.06 -35.44
CA THR A 15 22.32 -57.89 -35.68
C THR A 15 22.61 -56.84 -34.60
N GLY A 16 22.98 -55.61 -35.00
CA GLY A 16 23.19 -54.51 -34.06
C GLY A 16 21.91 -54.12 -33.33
N PRO A 17 21.99 -53.57 -32.09
CA PRO A 17 20.81 -53.09 -31.37
C PRO A 17 20.10 -51.96 -32.14
N ALA A 18 18.79 -51.83 -31.97
CA ALA A 18 18.04 -50.67 -32.46
C ALA A 18 18.57 -49.40 -31.78
N GLY A 19 18.94 -48.39 -32.57
CA GLY A 19 19.55 -47.16 -32.05
C GLY A 19 18.56 -46.31 -31.24
N GLU A 20 18.96 -45.87 -30.04
CA GLU A 20 18.30 -44.76 -29.34
C GLU A 20 18.60 -43.42 -30.05
N PRO A 21 17.69 -42.44 -30.00
CA PRO A 21 17.92 -41.11 -30.59
C PRO A 21 19.20 -40.47 -30.04
N GLY A 22 20.19 -40.26 -30.92
CA GLY A 22 21.50 -39.68 -30.56
C GLY A 22 22.59 -40.66 -30.14
N GLY A 23 22.39 -41.98 -30.30
CA GLY A 23 23.36 -43.02 -29.93
C GLY A 23 24.60 -43.12 -30.84
N PRO A 24 25.72 -43.68 -30.35
CA PRO A 24 26.99 -43.81 -31.08
C PRO A 24 26.91 -44.78 -32.26
N THR A 25 27.88 -44.67 -33.18
CA THR A 25 28.05 -45.52 -34.37
C THR A 25 27.97 -47.03 -34.02
N GLY A 26 27.24 -47.80 -34.82
CA GLY A 26 27.10 -49.26 -34.64
C GLY A 26 28.44 -50.01 -34.69
N PRO A 27 28.55 -51.19 -34.06
CA PRO A 27 29.82 -51.92 -33.99
C PRO A 27 30.30 -52.39 -35.37
N THR A 28 31.62 -52.41 -35.57
CA THR A 28 32.26 -53.02 -36.75
C THR A 28 31.98 -54.53 -36.78
N GLY A 29 31.67 -55.09 -37.96
CA GLY A 29 31.45 -56.53 -38.14
C GLY A 29 32.69 -57.36 -37.76
N ALA A 30 32.47 -58.59 -37.28
CA ALA A 30 33.55 -59.49 -36.88
C ALA A 30 34.43 -59.91 -38.06
N THR A 31 35.74 -60.03 -37.85
CA THR A 31 36.69 -60.59 -38.81
C THR A 31 36.41 -62.09 -39.02
N GLY A 32 36.38 -62.55 -40.28
CA GLY A 32 36.18 -63.96 -40.60
C GLY A 32 37.28 -64.86 -40.01
N ALA A 33 36.92 -66.09 -39.61
CA ALA A 33 37.87 -67.04 -39.03
C ALA A 33 38.92 -67.51 -40.07
N THR A 34 40.16 -67.70 -39.62
CA THR A 34 41.22 -68.31 -40.44
C THR A 34 40.90 -69.79 -40.69
N GLY A 35 40.96 -70.22 -41.96
CA GLY A 35 40.73 -71.62 -42.32
C GLY A 35 41.74 -72.60 -41.69
N PRO A 36 41.41 -73.89 -41.55
CA PRO A 36 42.30 -74.88 -40.95
C PRO A 36 43.62 -75.01 -41.74
N ALA A 37 44.73 -75.26 -41.02
CA ALA A 37 46.01 -75.56 -41.63
C ALA A 37 45.92 -76.88 -42.42
N GLY A 38 46.34 -76.87 -43.70
CA GLY A 38 46.32 -78.06 -44.55
C GLY A 38 47.27 -79.16 -44.05
N GLU A 39 46.92 -80.41 -44.32
CA GLU A 39 47.77 -81.57 -44.00
C GLU A 39 49.15 -81.46 -44.66
N SER A 40 50.18 -81.91 -43.93
CA SER A 40 51.61 -81.79 -44.23
C SER A 40 51.95 -82.01 -45.72
N GLY A 41 52.28 -80.92 -46.41
CA GLY A 41 52.73 -80.92 -47.81
C GLY A 41 51.89 -80.08 -48.78
N GLY A 42 50.73 -79.55 -48.34
CA GLY A 42 49.88 -78.64 -49.13
C GLY A 42 49.90 -77.17 -48.66
N PRO A 43 49.57 -76.19 -49.53
CA PRO A 43 49.56 -74.77 -49.19
C PRO A 43 48.52 -74.42 -48.12
N THR A 44 48.83 -73.44 -47.26
CA THR A 44 47.91 -72.85 -46.27
C THR A 44 46.62 -72.36 -46.95
N GLY A 45 45.46 -72.67 -46.37
CA GLY A 45 44.16 -72.22 -46.89
C GLY A 45 44.01 -70.69 -46.85
N PRO A 46 43.18 -70.09 -47.73
CA PRO A 46 43.00 -68.64 -47.81
C PRO A 46 42.37 -68.06 -46.53
N THR A 47 42.77 -66.85 -46.17
CA THR A 47 42.12 -66.05 -45.11
C THR A 47 40.69 -65.69 -45.53
N GLY A 48 39.72 -65.84 -44.63
CA GLY A 48 38.33 -65.46 -44.88
C GLY A 48 38.17 -63.95 -45.08
N GLU A 49 37.20 -63.55 -45.91
CA GLU A 49 36.92 -62.15 -46.24
C GLU A 49 36.46 -61.35 -44.99
N THR A 50 36.80 -60.06 -44.95
CA THR A 50 36.30 -59.15 -43.91
C THR A 50 34.82 -58.88 -44.14
N GLY A 51 33.98 -59.04 -43.09
CA GLY A 51 32.55 -58.79 -43.19
C GLY A 51 32.22 -57.33 -43.55
N PRO A 52 31.04 -57.06 -44.15
CA PRO A 52 30.65 -55.71 -44.55
C PRO A 52 30.54 -54.77 -43.33
N THR A 53 30.87 -53.49 -43.52
CA THR A 53 30.66 -52.44 -42.51
C THR A 53 29.15 -52.21 -42.36
N GLY A 54 28.66 -52.20 -41.12
CA GLY A 54 27.24 -51.93 -40.82
C GLY A 54 26.80 -50.54 -41.30
N ALA A 55 25.56 -50.42 -41.76
CA ALA A 55 25.01 -49.17 -42.29
C ALA A 55 24.95 -48.08 -41.21
N THR A 56 25.26 -46.84 -41.58
CA THR A 56 25.04 -45.65 -40.74
C THR A 56 23.54 -45.48 -40.49
N GLY A 57 23.12 -45.45 -39.23
CA GLY A 57 21.72 -45.20 -38.87
C GLY A 57 21.27 -43.81 -39.32
N GLU A 58 20.02 -43.70 -39.80
CA GLU A 58 19.42 -42.43 -40.19
C GLU A 58 19.29 -41.49 -38.97
N THR A 59 19.50 -40.18 -39.18
CA THR A 59 19.27 -39.18 -38.13
C THR A 59 17.77 -39.10 -37.85
N GLY A 60 17.36 -39.38 -36.61
CA GLY A 60 15.95 -39.30 -36.21
C GLY A 60 15.37 -37.89 -36.39
N PRO A 61 14.05 -37.74 -36.66
CA PRO A 61 13.42 -36.43 -36.79
C PRO A 61 13.60 -35.62 -35.50
N THR A 62 13.82 -34.31 -35.62
CA THR A 62 13.82 -33.39 -34.47
C THR A 62 12.48 -33.49 -33.76
N GLY A 63 12.49 -33.83 -32.47
CA GLY A 63 11.27 -33.91 -31.67
C GLY A 63 10.51 -32.58 -31.66
N PRO A 64 9.17 -32.58 -31.55
CA PRO A 64 8.40 -31.34 -31.49
C PRO A 64 8.87 -30.48 -30.33
N THR A 65 9.04 -29.17 -30.56
CA THR A 65 9.26 -28.19 -29.49
C THR A 65 8.16 -28.36 -28.46
N GLY A 66 8.52 -28.69 -27.22
CA GLY A 66 7.57 -28.83 -26.13
C GLY A 66 6.74 -27.55 -26.01
N ALA A 67 5.43 -27.70 -25.78
CA ALA A 67 4.55 -26.54 -25.59
C ALA A 67 5.13 -25.65 -24.48
N THR A 68 5.28 -24.36 -24.78
CA THR A 68 5.53 -23.35 -23.74
C THR A 68 4.44 -23.53 -22.70
N GLY A 69 4.83 -23.93 -21.48
CA GLY A 69 3.88 -24.07 -20.38
C GLY A 69 3.04 -22.81 -20.27
N GLU A 70 1.74 -22.95 -20.04
CA GLU A 70 0.89 -21.80 -19.81
C GLU A 70 1.55 -20.93 -18.73
N THR A 71 1.75 -19.65 -19.06
CA THR A 71 2.07 -18.67 -18.02
C THR A 71 0.92 -18.79 -17.02
N GLY A 72 1.22 -19.35 -15.85
CA GLY A 72 0.20 -19.57 -14.82
C GLY A 72 -0.59 -18.29 -14.66
N ALA A 73 -1.92 -18.39 -14.58
CA ALA A 73 -2.79 -17.24 -14.43
C ALA A 73 -2.14 -16.30 -13.41
N THR A 74 -1.71 -15.11 -13.86
CA THR A 74 -1.42 -14.02 -12.94
C THR A 74 -2.67 -13.90 -12.11
N GLY A 75 -2.60 -14.36 -10.86
CA GLY A 75 -3.73 -14.31 -9.96
C GLY A 75 -4.19 -12.87 -9.97
N THR A 76 -5.38 -12.62 -10.50
CA THR A 76 -6.11 -11.41 -10.18
C THR A 76 -6.36 -11.56 -8.69
N PHE A 77 -5.45 -11.02 -7.87
CA PHE A 77 -5.82 -10.68 -6.51
C PHE A 77 -6.98 -9.71 -6.69
N GLU A 78 -8.20 -10.20 -6.52
CA GLU A 78 -9.34 -9.32 -6.31
C GLU A 78 -8.89 -8.36 -5.20
N PRO A 79 -8.78 -7.05 -5.50
CA PRO A 79 -8.26 -6.11 -4.53
C PRO A 79 -9.11 -6.25 -3.27
N ASN A 80 -8.49 -6.58 -2.14
CA ASN A 80 -9.22 -6.74 -0.88
C ASN A 80 -10.00 -5.44 -0.65
N PRO A 81 -11.34 -5.44 -0.78
CA PRO A 81 -12.07 -4.19 -0.80
C PRO A 81 -12.09 -3.55 0.58
N PHE A 82 -11.72 -4.28 1.63
CA PHE A 82 -11.57 -3.75 2.99
C PHE A 82 -10.18 -3.16 3.28
N ALA A 83 -9.21 -3.31 2.37
CA ALA A 83 -7.86 -2.76 2.52
C ALA A 83 -7.36 -2.22 1.18
N VAL A 84 -7.57 -0.93 0.95
CA VAL A 84 -7.23 -0.23 -0.29
C VAL A 84 -6.03 0.68 -0.06
N TYR A 85 -5.07 0.69 -0.99
CA TYR A 85 -3.81 1.44 -0.86
C TYR A 85 -3.78 2.63 -1.80
N VAL A 86 -3.18 3.73 -1.34
CA VAL A 86 -2.99 4.97 -2.10
C VAL A 86 -1.54 5.42 -1.95
N GLN A 87 -0.86 5.75 -3.05
CA GLN A 87 0.52 6.20 -3.06
C GLN A 87 0.65 7.49 -3.89
N ALA A 88 1.24 8.53 -3.31
CA ALA A 88 1.52 9.76 -4.04
C ALA A 88 2.42 9.47 -5.26
N GLY A 89 2.02 9.96 -6.43
CA GLY A 89 2.74 9.77 -7.70
C GLY A 89 2.47 8.41 -8.38
N ALA A 90 1.63 7.53 -7.82
CA ALA A 90 1.16 6.36 -8.54
C ALA A 90 0.29 6.79 -9.74
N VAL A 91 0.22 5.95 -10.78
CA VAL A 91 -0.57 6.22 -11.98
C VAL A 91 -1.31 4.96 -12.38
N GLY A 92 -2.64 5.04 -12.50
CA GLY A 92 -3.48 3.95 -13.01
C GLY A 92 -3.56 2.70 -12.13
N GLY A 93 -3.23 2.80 -10.85
CA GLY A 93 -3.28 1.65 -9.94
C GLY A 93 -4.69 1.15 -9.64
N ASP A 94 -4.78 -0.09 -9.16
CA ASP A 94 -6.03 -0.81 -8.86
C ASP A 94 -6.39 -0.82 -7.36
N GLY A 95 -5.56 -0.18 -6.52
CA GLY A 95 -5.77 -0.08 -5.09
C GLY A 95 -5.21 -1.25 -4.28
N THR A 96 -4.59 -2.24 -4.92
CA THR A 96 -3.78 -3.23 -4.21
C THR A 96 -2.50 -2.60 -3.66
N GLN A 97 -1.85 -3.27 -2.71
CA GLN A 97 -0.56 -2.80 -2.20
C GLN A 97 0.54 -2.79 -3.28
N ALA A 98 0.45 -3.69 -4.27
CA ALA A 98 1.41 -3.77 -5.38
C ALA A 98 1.16 -2.69 -6.45
N SER A 99 -0.08 -2.20 -6.58
CA SER A 99 -0.48 -1.18 -7.54
C SER A 99 -1.46 -0.18 -6.89
N PRO A 100 -0.97 0.71 -5.99
CA PRO A 100 -1.83 1.61 -5.23
C PRO A 100 -2.54 2.65 -6.12
N PHE A 101 -3.71 3.11 -5.69
CA PHE A 101 -4.37 4.25 -6.34
C PHE A 101 -3.52 5.53 -6.24
N GLU A 102 -3.71 6.41 -7.22
CA GLU A 102 -3.04 7.71 -7.29
C GLU A 102 -3.58 8.68 -6.23
N THR A 103 -4.90 8.70 -6.04
CA THR A 103 -5.58 9.69 -5.21
C THR A 103 -6.30 9.07 -4.02
N ILE A 104 -6.36 9.82 -2.92
CA ILE A 104 -7.13 9.42 -1.74
C ILE A 104 -8.61 9.26 -2.08
N GLN A 105 -9.14 10.10 -2.98
CA GLN A 105 -10.53 10.00 -3.43
C GLN A 105 -10.80 8.66 -4.15
N GLN A 106 -9.91 8.17 -4.99
CA GLN A 106 -10.05 6.82 -5.59
C GLN A 106 -10.06 5.75 -4.48
N GLY A 107 -9.16 5.85 -3.50
CA GLY A 107 -9.14 4.95 -2.35
C GLY A 107 -10.47 4.92 -1.58
N VAL A 108 -11.03 6.09 -1.27
CA VAL A 108 -12.34 6.23 -0.61
C VAL A 108 -13.47 5.67 -1.49
N THR A 109 -13.42 5.90 -2.80
CA THR A 109 -14.43 5.38 -3.74
C THR A 109 -14.37 3.87 -3.89
N ALA A 110 -13.19 3.24 -3.79
CA ALA A 110 -13.03 1.80 -3.94
C ALA A 110 -13.26 1.02 -2.64
N VAL A 111 -12.88 1.57 -1.48
CA VAL A 111 -12.94 0.83 -0.21
C VAL A 111 -14.38 0.46 0.18
N SER A 112 -14.62 -0.78 0.56
CA SER A 112 -15.89 -1.20 1.15
C SER A 112 -16.18 -0.38 2.42
N PRO A 113 -17.45 -0.13 2.75
CA PRO A 113 -17.82 0.40 4.06
C PRO A 113 -17.15 -0.41 5.17
N THR A 114 -16.70 0.24 6.24
CA THR A 114 -15.90 -0.36 7.35
C THR A 114 -14.46 -0.77 7.01
N GLY A 115 -14.01 -0.62 5.76
CA GLY A 115 -12.63 -0.89 5.36
C GLY A 115 -11.65 0.25 5.64
N THR A 116 -10.38 0.02 5.32
CA THR A 116 -9.27 0.96 5.51
C THR A 116 -8.71 1.42 4.16
N VAL A 117 -8.53 2.72 4.02
CA VAL A 117 -7.71 3.36 2.99
C VAL A 117 -6.32 3.61 3.60
N HIS A 118 -5.35 2.79 3.20
CA HIS A 118 -3.95 2.91 3.56
C HIS A 118 -3.28 3.98 2.69
N ILE A 119 -3.04 5.15 3.26
CA ILE A 119 -2.39 6.28 2.60
C ILE A 119 -0.92 6.19 2.93
N LEU A 120 -0.13 5.75 1.94
CA LEU A 120 1.29 5.49 2.11
C LEU A 120 2.10 6.80 2.24
N GLY A 121 3.40 6.67 2.53
CA GLY A 121 4.27 7.84 2.70
C GLY A 121 4.41 8.64 1.41
N GLY A 122 4.33 9.96 1.50
CA GLY A 122 4.38 10.85 0.34
C GLY A 122 3.67 12.18 0.60
N THR A 123 3.90 13.16 -0.27
CA THR A 123 3.17 14.43 -0.26
C THR A 123 1.98 14.36 -1.22
N TYR A 124 0.79 14.60 -0.69
CA TYR A 124 -0.47 14.57 -1.41
C TYR A 124 -0.99 16.01 -1.56
N PRO A 125 -0.75 16.67 -2.71
CA PRO A 125 -1.28 17.99 -2.97
C PRO A 125 -2.80 17.92 -3.14
N ILE A 126 -3.54 18.68 -2.34
CA ILE A 126 -5.00 18.71 -2.36
C ILE A 126 -5.47 20.03 -2.94
N THR A 127 -6.06 19.97 -4.14
CA THR A 127 -6.67 21.11 -4.82
C THR A 127 -8.20 21.01 -4.90
N ALA A 128 -8.76 19.86 -4.52
CA ALA A 128 -10.20 19.58 -4.51
C ALA A 128 -10.59 18.79 -3.26
N THR A 129 -11.84 18.92 -2.84
CA THR A 129 -12.38 18.22 -1.67
C THR A 129 -12.43 16.71 -1.88
N ILE A 130 -11.91 15.97 -0.90
CA ILE A 130 -12.06 14.53 -0.75
C ILE A 130 -13.36 14.28 0.04
N SER A 131 -14.32 13.64 -0.62
CA SER A 131 -15.62 13.31 -0.05
C SER A 131 -15.56 11.95 0.63
N VAL A 132 -15.63 11.94 1.97
CA VAL A 132 -15.65 10.71 2.78
C VAL A 132 -17.10 10.41 3.18
N ASN A 133 -17.84 9.83 2.24
CA ASN A 133 -19.29 9.60 2.32
C ASN A 133 -19.68 8.18 2.74
N LYS A 134 -18.69 7.29 2.94
CA LYS A 134 -18.93 5.90 3.36
C LYS A 134 -18.84 5.76 4.87
N ALA A 135 -19.78 5.01 5.43
CA ALA A 135 -19.79 4.72 6.86
C ALA A 135 -18.67 3.75 7.26
N GLY A 136 -18.09 3.99 8.44
CA GLY A 136 -17.09 3.11 9.06
C GLY A 136 -15.69 3.13 8.43
N VAL A 137 -15.44 3.93 7.38
CA VAL A 137 -14.15 3.93 6.70
C VAL A 137 -13.04 4.48 7.61
N THR A 138 -11.89 3.84 7.58
CA THR A 138 -10.66 4.34 8.20
C THR A 138 -9.73 4.92 7.14
N LEU A 139 -9.32 6.18 7.29
CA LEU A 139 -8.20 6.76 6.55
C LEU A 139 -6.95 6.65 7.42
N LYS A 140 -6.02 5.79 7.01
CA LYS A 140 -4.80 5.50 7.78
C LYS A 140 -3.58 6.09 7.08
N GLY A 141 -3.00 7.13 7.66
CA GLY A 141 -1.68 7.65 7.30
C GLY A 141 -0.56 6.76 7.80
N TYR A 142 0.48 6.65 6.98
CA TYR A 142 1.74 5.99 7.31
C TYR A 142 2.82 7.04 7.57
N PRO A 143 3.98 6.65 8.11
CA PRO A 143 5.10 7.59 8.28
C PRO A 143 5.41 8.35 6.98
N ASN A 144 5.63 9.65 7.10
CA ASN A 144 5.86 10.58 5.98
C ASN A 144 4.64 10.84 5.08
N THR A 145 3.42 10.45 5.47
CA THR A 145 2.20 10.90 4.80
C THR A 145 1.92 12.36 5.14
N LEU A 146 2.08 13.23 4.14
CA LEU A 146 1.80 14.67 4.22
C LEU A 146 0.64 15.01 3.29
N ILE A 147 -0.47 15.49 3.85
CA ILE A 147 -1.58 16.09 3.12
C ILE A 147 -1.31 17.59 3.05
N GLU A 148 -1.08 18.12 1.85
CA GLU A 148 -0.77 19.53 1.64
C GLU A 148 -1.91 20.18 0.87
N LEU A 149 -2.72 21.00 1.55
CA LEU A 149 -3.77 21.78 0.90
C LEU A 149 -3.16 22.93 0.10
N GLN A 150 -3.51 22.99 -1.19
CA GLN A 150 -3.02 23.98 -2.17
C GLN A 150 -4.16 24.79 -2.82
N ALA A 151 -5.36 24.77 -2.21
CA ALA A 151 -6.51 25.52 -2.66
C ALA A 151 -7.44 25.87 -1.49
N ALA A 152 -8.26 26.91 -1.65
CA ALA A 152 -9.25 27.33 -0.64
C ALA A 152 -10.48 26.42 -0.61
N VAL A 153 -10.28 25.12 -0.43
CA VAL A 153 -11.31 24.08 -0.32
C VAL A 153 -11.15 23.33 1.00
N ILE A 154 -12.21 22.66 1.47
CA ILE A 154 -12.10 21.77 2.63
C ILE A 154 -11.49 20.44 2.13
N PRO A 155 -10.28 20.05 2.58
CA PRO A 155 -9.62 18.82 2.12
C PRO A 155 -10.47 17.58 2.37
N PHE A 156 -10.97 17.40 3.60
CA PHE A 156 -11.79 16.24 3.96
C PHE A 156 -13.20 16.69 4.36
N ALA A 157 -14.17 16.43 3.47
CA ALA A 157 -15.58 16.58 3.78
C ALA A 157 -16.15 15.21 4.15
N VAL A 158 -16.32 14.96 5.46
CA VAL A 158 -16.83 13.70 5.98
C VAL A 158 -18.34 13.80 6.15
N THR A 159 -19.07 12.88 5.53
CA THR A 159 -20.53 12.77 5.65
C THR A 159 -21.00 11.39 6.09
N GLY A 160 -20.15 10.36 5.97
CA GLY A 160 -20.43 9.02 6.48
C GLY A 160 -20.11 8.88 7.97
N SER A 161 -21.03 8.35 8.78
CA SER A 161 -20.80 8.08 10.21
C SER A 161 -19.75 6.98 10.47
N GLY A 162 -19.11 6.99 11.64
CA GLY A 162 -18.15 5.94 12.02
C GLY A 162 -16.77 6.09 11.38
N VAL A 163 -16.50 7.21 10.71
CA VAL A 163 -15.21 7.43 10.02
C VAL A 163 -14.07 7.65 11.03
N THR A 164 -12.96 6.97 10.81
CA THR A 164 -11.72 7.14 11.57
C THR A 164 -10.67 7.79 10.69
N ILE A 165 -10.04 8.86 11.17
CA ILE A 165 -8.88 9.50 10.54
C ILE A 165 -7.71 9.32 11.49
N ASP A 166 -6.73 8.53 11.06
CA ASP A 166 -5.65 8.03 11.91
C ASP A 166 -4.28 8.26 11.28
N GLY A 167 -3.38 8.96 11.98
CA GLY A 167 -1.97 9.05 11.59
C GLY A 167 -1.67 9.97 10.41
N LEU A 168 -2.56 10.90 10.04
CA LEU A 168 -2.29 11.87 8.98
C LEU A 168 -1.49 13.06 9.51
N THR A 169 -0.58 13.56 8.67
CA THR A 169 0.03 14.89 8.85
C THR A 169 -0.59 15.83 7.82
N ILE A 170 -1.19 16.94 8.26
CA ILE A 170 -2.01 17.82 7.41
C ILE A 170 -1.55 19.28 7.58
N THR A 171 -1.31 19.93 6.44
CA THR A 171 -0.93 21.34 6.35
C THR A 171 -1.53 22.02 5.11
N SER A 172 -1.20 23.29 4.91
CA SER A 172 -1.44 24.02 3.66
C SER A 172 -0.20 24.79 3.23
N ASP A 173 -0.14 25.15 1.96
CA ASP A 173 0.90 26.03 1.40
C ASP A 173 0.67 27.51 1.73
N ASN A 174 -0.59 27.92 1.88
CA ASN A 174 -1.03 29.29 2.15
C ASN A 174 -2.08 29.30 3.28
N PRO A 175 -2.21 30.39 4.07
CA PRO A 175 -3.31 30.55 5.01
C PRO A 175 -4.67 30.56 4.28
N TYR A 176 -5.44 29.48 4.40
CA TYR A 176 -6.81 29.39 3.85
C TYR A 176 -7.88 29.48 4.93
N ALA A 177 -8.94 30.25 4.67
CA ALA A 177 -10.04 30.47 5.61
C ALA A 177 -11.03 29.28 5.69
N VAL A 178 -10.50 28.05 5.69
CA VAL A 178 -11.23 26.79 5.68
C VAL A 178 -10.66 25.84 6.73
N PRO A 179 -11.48 24.94 7.30
CA PRO A 179 -10.99 23.83 8.11
C PRO A 179 -10.31 22.77 7.23
N PHE A 180 -9.35 22.02 7.79
CA PHE A 180 -8.79 20.85 7.10
C PHE A 180 -9.80 19.69 7.04
N ILE A 181 -10.61 19.54 8.10
CA ILE A 181 -11.63 18.50 8.17
C ILE A 181 -12.97 19.12 8.56
N GLN A 182 -14.00 18.80 7.79
CA GLN A 182 -15.38 19.04 8.18
C GLN A 182 -16.06 17.71 8.48
N LEU A 183 -16.56 17.55 9.71
CA LEU A 183 -17.18 16.33 10.19
C LEU A 183 -18.71 16.48 10.26
N GLY A 184 -19.42 15.85 9.33
CA GLY A 184 -20.84 15.53 9.46
C GLY A 184 -21.03 14.06 9.85
N GLY A 185 -22.16 13.73 10.46
CA GLY A 185 -22.46 12.37 10.94
C GLY A 185 -22.23 12.21 12.45
N SER A 186 -21.90 10.99 12.87
CA SER A 186 -21.65 10.61 14.27
C SER A 186 -20.62 9.48 14.38
N ASN A 187 -20.12 9.21 15.58
CA ASN A 187 -19.21 8.12 15.92
C ASN A 187 -17.83 8.22 15.24
N HIS A 188 -17.31 9.42 15.03
CA HIS A 188 -16.02 9.62 14.38
C HIS A 188 -14.85 9.55 15.35
N LYS A 189 -13.68 9.21 14.81
CA LYS A 189 -12.42 9.24 15.54
C LYS A 189 -11.40 10.05 14.75
N LEU A 190 -10.80 11.07 15.38
CA LEU A 190 -9.61 11.75 14.92
C LEU A 190 -8.48 11.35 15.87
N ILE A 191 -7.58 10.46 15.43
CA ILE A 191 -6.55 9.89 16.30
C ILE A 191 -5.13 10.01 15.73
N ASN A 192 -4.15 10.30 16.58
CA ASN A 192 -2.72 10.28 16.23
C ASN A 192 -2.32 11.19 15.04
N ASN A 193 -3.08 12.25 14.77
CA ASN A 193 -2.83 13.14 13.63
C ASN A 193 -1.98 14.36 14.01
N TYR A 194 -1.34 14.96 13.02
CA TYR A 194 -0.61 16.21 13.14
C TYR A 194 -1.28 17.25 12.24
N PHE A 195 -1.74 18.36 12.80
CA PHE A 195 -2.34 19.47 12.07
C PHE A 195 -1.52 20.72 12.28
N TYR A 196 -1.13 21.37 11.19
CA TYR A 196 -0.41 22.63 11.30
C TYR A 196 -0.67 23.60 10.17
N GLY A 197 -0.55 24.88 10.47
CA GLY A 197 -0.64 25.91 9.46
C GLY A 197 0.62 25.99 8.60
N PRO A 198 0.54 26.77 7.50
CA PRO A 198 1.67 27.02 6.62
C PRO A 198 2.81 27.73 7.38
N PRO A 199 4.05 27.62 6.91
CA PRO A 199 5.14 28.47 7.37
C PRO A 199 4.76 29.95 7.28
N GLN A 200 4.94 30.71 8.37
CA GLN A 200 4.80 32.16 8.38
C GLN A 200 6.16 32.81 8.65
N ALA A 201 6.48 33.90 7.94
CA ALA A 201 7.60 34.76 8.33
C ALA A 201 7.29 35.38 9.70
N GLY A 202 8.23 35.36 10.64
CA GLY A 202 8.00 35.89 11.99
C GLY A 202 7.95 37.43 12.02
N PRO A 203 7.55 38.04 13.14
CA PRO A 203 6.38 37.65 13.93
C PRO A 203 5.13 37.64 13.03
N SER A 204 4.19 36.73 13.30
CA SER A 204 2.88 36.68 12.63
C SER A 204 2.16 38.02 12.82
N ASP A 205 2.30 38.92 11.83
CA ASP A 205 1.57 40.19 11.75
C ASP A 205 0.17 39.98 11.15
N THR A 206 -0.07 38.77 10.63
CA THR A 206 -1.27 38.36 9.91
C THR A 206 -1.71 36.96 10.35
N TRP A 207 -3.02 36.78 10.41
CA TRP A 207 -3.63 35.62 11.05
C TRP A 207 -3.46 34.34 10.22
N VAL A 208 -3.02 33.24 10.85
CA VAL A 208 -3.30 31.91 10.30
C VAL A 208 -4.81 31.72 10.35
N VAL A 209 -5.41 31.38 9.21
CA VAL A 209 -6.87 31.20 9.10
C VAL A 209 -7.30 29.73 8.99
N ASN A 210 -6.36 28.81 8.75
CA ASN A 210 -6.65 27.37 8.77
C ASN A 210 -7.11 26.93 10.15
N ARG A 211 -8.07 26.00 10.16
CA ARG A 211 -8.55 25.33 11.37
C ARG A 211 -8.26 23.85 11.25
N GLY A 212 -8.03 23.16 12.37
CA GLY A 212 -7.85 21.71 12.35
C GLY A 212 -9.13 21.01 11.86
N PHE A 213 -10.21 21.10 12.63
CA PHE A 213 -11.50 20.57 12.19
C PHE A 213 -12.70 21.38 12.68
N VAL A 214 -13.86 21.12 12.07
CA VAL A 214 -15.15 21.62 12.50
C VAL A 214 -16.17 20.49 12.48
N THR A 215 -17.01 20.38 13.50
CA THR A 215 -18.21 19.52 13.44
C THR A 215 -19.31 20.28 12.73
N GLN A 216 -20.08 19.67 11.83
CA GLN A 216 -21.22 20.34 11.22
C GLN A 216 -22.35 20.54 12.25
N ALA A 217 -23.19 21.54 12.00
CA ALA A 217 -24.44 21.71 12.73
C ALA A 217 -25.38 20.55 12.37
N ASN A 218 -25.36 19.51 13.18
CA ASN A 218 -26.23 18.32 13.23
C ASN A 218 -25.69 17.52 14.42
N ASN A 219 -26.54 16.87 15.22
CA ASN A 219 -26.22 16.27 16.53
C ASN A 219 -25.05 15.26 16.49
N MET A 220 -23.81 15.76 16.44
CA MET A 220 -22.54 15.04 16.35
C MET A 220 -22.34 14.27 17.64
N GLN A 221 -22.61 12.98 17.64
CA GLN A 221 -22.52 12.17 18.85
C GLN A 221 -21.29 11.27 18.82
N ASN A 222 -20.71 11.03 19.99
CA ASN A 222 -19.61 10.09 20.18
C ASN A 222 -18.37 10.42 19.30
N LEU A 223 -17.99 11.69 19.24
CA LEU A 223 -16.73 12.12 18.63
C LEU A 223 -15.56 11.82 19.57
N THR A 224 -14.55 11.10 19.11
CA THR A 224 -13.28 10.94 19.84
C THR A 224 -12.17 11.72 19.13
N VAL A 225 -11.54 12.65 19.83
CA VAL A 225 -10.36 13.39 19.36
C VAL A 225 -9.23 13.04 20.29
N GLN A 226 -8.28 12.20 19.86
CA GLN A 226 -7.28 11.65 20.75
C GLN A 226 -5.86 11.64 20.19
N ASN A 227 -4.85 11.95 21.03
CA ASN A 227 -3.43 11.88 20.67
C ASN A 227 -3.04 12.71 19.44
N ASN A 228 -3.77 13.78 19.13
CA ASN A 228 -3.43 14.65 18.00
C ASN A 228 -2.53 15.80 18.45
N ILE A 229 -1.75 16.34 17.52
CA ILE A 229 -0.97 17.56 17.71
C ILE A 229 -1.54 18.65 16.81
N PHE A 230 -1.83 19.81 17.38
CA PHE A 230 -2.31 21.00 16.67
C PHE A 230 -1.36 22.17 16.93
N TYR A 231 -0.80 22.76 15.87
CA TYR A 231 0.11 23.89 16.03
C TYR A 231 0.05 24.90 14.90
N PHE A 232 0.27 26.19 15.21
CA PHE A 232 0.20 27.27 14.21
C PHE A 232 -1.12 27.25 13.42
N LEU A 233 -2.27 27.23 14.12
CA LEU A 233 -3.60 27.25 13.52
C LEU A 233 -4.40 28.40 14.09
N ARG A 234 -5.42 28.87 13.35
CA ARG A 234 -6.42 29.79 13.91
C ARG A 234 -7.02 29.21 15.18
N GLN A 235 -7.48 27.97 15.07
CA GLN A 235 -8.04 27.17 16.16
C GLN A 235 -7.91 25.67 15.81
N PRO A 236 -7.60 24.80 16.79
CA PRO A 236 -7.58 23.36 16.60
C PRO A 236 -8.95 22.81 16.16
N ALA A 237 -10.01 23.23 16.86
CA ALA A 237 -11.35 22.73 16.63
C ALA A 237 -12.42 23.80 16.83
N TYR A 238 -13.50 23.68 16.08
CA TYR A 238 -14.79 24.31 16.37
C TYR A 238 -15.86 23.25 16.53
N LEU A 239 -16.37 23.10 17.75
CA LEU A 239 -17.42 22.14 18.06
C LEU A 239 -18.76 22.87 18.05
N ASN A 240 -19.58 22.58 17.04
CA ASN A 240 -20.93 23.11 16.94
C ASN A 240 -21.85 22.53 18.03
N PRO A 241 -22.99 23.20 18.32
CA PRO A 241 -23.98 22.75 19.29
C PRO A 241 -24.39 21.29 19.16
N ASN A 242 -24.63 20.66 20.31
CA ASN A 242 -24.98 19.25 20.43
C ASN A 242 -23.87 18.28 20.00
N THR A 243 -22.63 18.74 19.87
CA THR A 243 -21.49 17.82 19.77
C THR A 243 -21.30 17.11 21.12
N THR A 244 -21.19 15.77 21.12
CA THR A 244 -20.86 14.95 22.30
C THR A 244 -19.66 14.05 22.04
N GLY A 245 -18.89 13.76 23.09
CA GLY A 245 -17.77 12.83 23.02
C GLY A 245 -16.60 13.18 23.92
N TYR A 246 -15.39 12.85 23.48
CA TYR A 246 -14.17 12.90 24.28
C TYR A 246 -13.03 13.58 23.51
N ILE A 247 -12.30 14.45 24.19
CA ILE A 247 -11.04 15.04 23.72
C ILE A 247 -9.96 14.60 24.71
N ILE A 248 -9.04 13.75 24.26
CA ILE A 248 -8.15 12.97 25.12
C ILE A 248 -6.70 13.15 24.66
N ASP A 249 -5.78 13.55 25.54
CA ASP A 249 -4.32 13.50 25.30
C ASP A 249 -3.86 14.23 24.01
N ASN A 250 -4.51 15.34 23.66
CA ASN A 250 -4.09 16.16 22.52
C ASN A 250 -3.10 17.25 22.96
N VAL A 251 -2.17 17.58 22.06
CA VAL A 251 -1.20 18.66 22.25
C VAL A 251 -1.61 19.85 21.39
N VAL A 252 -1.68 21.04 22.00
CA VAL A 252 -2.03 22.29 21.33
C VAL A 252 -0.99 23.34 21.67
N TYR A 253 -0.42 24.03 20.69
CA TYR A 253 0.47 25.16 20.96
C TYR A 253 0.47 26.17 19.81
N ASN A 254 0.67 27.45 20.15
CA ASN A 254 0.61 28.54 19.17
C ASN A 254 -0.70 28.55 18.34
N THR A 255 -1.84 28.32 19.00
CA THR A 255 -3.18 28.39 18.42
C THR A 255 -4.14 29.04 19.42
N ARG A 256 -5.35 29.45 19.00
CA ARG A 256 -6.36 30.03 19.92
C ARG A 256 -7.12 29.01 20.78
N GLY A 257 -6.73 27.74 20.87
CA GLY A 257 -7.44 26.75 21.70
C GLY A 257 -8.80 26.29 21.12
N PHE A 258 -9.46 25.36 21.83
CA PHE A 258 -10.70 24.72 21.38
C PHE A 258 -11.91 25.64 21.61
N VAL A 259 -12.74 25.82 20.58
CA VAL A 259 -14.02 26.55 20.71
C VAL A 259 -15.16 25.54 20.87
N VAL A 260 -15.88 25.65 21.99
CA VAL A 260 -16.98 24.74 22.35
C VAL A 260 -18.28 25.56 22.42
N ASP A 261 -19.16 25.41 21.43
CA ASP A 261 -20.47 26.07 21.42
C ASP A 261 -21.55 25.06 21.80
N ARG A 262 -22.11 25.17 23.02
CA ARG A 262 -23.20 24.31 23.54
C ARG A 262 -22.98 22.80 23.28
N ALA A 263 -21.73 22.36 23.33
CA ALA A 263 -21.34 20.97 23.20
C ALA A 263 -21.04 20.37 24.59
N VAL A 264 -21.22 19.05 24.71
CA VAL A 264 -20.99 18.29 25.94
C VAL A 264 -19.86 17.30 25.69
N VAL A 265 -18.63 17.70 26.00
CA VAL A 265 -17.42 16.88 25.79
C VAL A 265 -16.67 16.69 27.10
N VAL A 266 -16.07 15.51 27.25
CA VAL A 266 -15.10 15.25 28.32
C VAL A 266 -13.71 15.59 27.79
N LEU A 267 -12.95 16.34 28.58
CA LEU A 267 -11.61 16.80 28.23
C LEU A 267 -10.61 16.12 29.18
N SER A 268 -9.61 15.45 28.62
CA SER A 268 -8.45 14.96 29.34
C SER A 268 -7.21 15.17 28.49
N GLY A 269 -6.06 15.43 29.11
CA GLY A 269 -4.81 15.60 28.40
C GLY A 269 -3.76 16.36 29.21
N ASN A 270 -2.52 16.25 28.78
CA ASN A 270 -1.36 16.79 29.49
C ASN A 270 -0.83 18.06 28.80
N SER A 271 -0.80 19.18 29.52
CA SER A 271 -0.20 20.46 29.09
C SER A 271 1.31 20.44 29.33
N TRP A 272 2.04 19.56 28.63
CA TRP A 272 3.50 19.50 28.77
C TRP A 272 4.17 19.31 27.41
N GLY A 273 4.62 20.43 26.86
CA GLY A 273 5.56 20.49 25.76
C GLY A 273 6.27 21.83 25.80
N SER A 274 7.60 21.81 26.01
CA SER A 274 8.45 22.93 25.63
C SER A 274 8.22 23.21 24.14
N PRO A 275 7.99 24.46 23.68
CA PRO A 275 8.32 25.72 24.35
C PRO A 275 7.18 26.37 25.17
N GLU A 276 7.59 27.36 25.98
CA GLU A 276 6.89 28.19 26.99
C GLU A 276 5.59 28.90 26.56
N ASN A 277 5.09 28.65 25.34
CA ASN A 277 3.85 29.21 24.79
C ASN A 277 2.81 28.13 24.45
N ALA A 278 2.93 26.92 25.02
CA ALA A 278 1.87 25.94 25.03
C ALA A 278 0.70 26.52 25.84
N VAL A 279 -0.26 27.11 25.14
CA VAL A 279 -1.53 27.46 25.75
C VAL A 279 -2.17 26.15 26.18
N ASP A 280 -2.66 26.10 27.42
CA ASP A 280 -3.58 25.06 27.88
C ASP A 280 -4.71 24.87 26.85
N ILE A 281 -5.51 23.80 26.98
CA ILE A 281 -6.79 23.72 26.27
C ILE A 281 -7.61 24.96 26.67
N ALA A 282 -7.44 26.06 25.94
CA ALA A 282 -8.11 27.31 26.19
C ALA A 282 -9.52 27.13 25.65
N LEU A 283 -10.47 27.03 26.57
CA LEU A 283 -11.87 26.97 26.26
C LEU A 283 -12.33 28.37 25.91
N LEU A 284 -12.66 28.60 24.64
CA LEU A 284 -13.43 29.77 24.26
C LEU A 284 -14.89 29.38 24.16
N VAL A 285 -15.73 30.06 24.94
CA VAL A 285 -17.19 29.95 24.85
C VAL A 285 -17.63 30.63 23.55
N GLY A 286 -18.29 29.89 22.67
CA GLY A 286 -18.87 30.44 21.43
C GLY A 286 -20.04 31.39 21.70
N THR A 287 -20.25 32.40 20.85
CA THR A 287 -21.41 33.29 20.94
C THR A 287 -22.62 32.75 20.17
N ILE A 288 -23.81 33.05 20.70
CA ILE A 288 -25.12 32.52 20.28
C ILE A 288 -25.55 33.00 18.87
N ALA A 289 -24.96 34.09 18.38
CA ALA A 289 -25.10 34.59 17.01
C ALA A 289 -23.93 35.56 16.69
N GLY A 290 -23.51 35.62 15.42
CA GLY A 290 -22.47 36.53 14.92
C GLY A 290 -21.13 35.85 14.55
N PRO A 291 -20.23 36.54 13.81
CA PRO A 291 -18.88 36.04 13.54
C PRO A 291 -18.12 35.81 14.87
N PRO A 292 -17.17 34.85 14.90
CA PRO A 292 -16.52 34.41 16.14
C PRO A 292 -16.00 35.60 16.94
N TYR A 293 -16.56 35.75 18.14
CA TYR A 293 -16.32 36.84 19.08
C TYR A 293 -14.82 37.03 19.32
N ASP A 294 -14.32 38.23 18.99
CA ASP A 294 -12.93 38.64 19.19
C ASP A 294 -12.91 39.95 19.98
N PRO A 295 -12.92 39.88 21.32
CA PRO A 295 -12.24 40.88 22.11
C PRO A 295 -11.30 40.20 23.10
N LEU A 296 -10.01 40.21 22.76
CA LEU A 296 -8.89 39.80 23.61
C LEU A 296 -8.90 40.51 24.99
N ALA A 297 -9.51 41.68 25.10
CA ALA A 297 -9.61 42.44 26.34
C ALA A 297 -10.57 41.80 27.37
N ASP A 298 -11.67 41.18 26.93
CA ASP A 298 -12.65 40.55 27.83
C ASP A 298 -12.24 39.12 28.23
N LEU A 299 -11.44 38.45 27.40
CA LEU A 299 -10.86 37.14 27.72
C LEU A 299 -9.79 37.26 28.82
N ALA A 300 -9.00 38.34 28.80
CA ALA A 300 -8.05 38.66 29.87
C ALA A 300 -8.74 39.05 31.19
N ALA A 301 -9.95 39.64 31.13
CA ALA A 301 -10.73 39.99 32.31
C ALA A 301 -11.49 38.81 32.96
N ASN A 302 -11.72 37.71 32.22
CA ASN A 302 -12.41 36.50 32.71
C ASN A 302 -11.47 35.33 33.06
N ASN A 303 -10.15 35.50 32.94
CA ASN A 303 -9.15 34.47 33.25
C ASN A 303 -8.55 34.60 34.66
N SER A 304 -9.32 35.17 35.58
CA SER A 304 -9.05 35.07 37.02
C SER A 304 -10.12 34.16 37.61
N ASP A 305 -9.69 33.02 38.14
CA ASP A 305 -10.46 31.97 38.82
C ASP A 305 -11.12 30.90 37.92
N ALA A 306 -10.30 30.15 37.18
CA ALA A 306 -10.73 28.84 36.69
C ALA A 306 -10.78 27.84 37.86
N SER A 307 -11.97 27.29 38.16
CA SER A 307 -12.09 26.06 38.93
C SER A 307 -12.51 24.91 38.02
N ILE A 308 -11.60 23.95 37.81
CA ILE A 308 -11.93 22.67 37.18
C ILE A 308 -12.62 21.81 38.25
N SER A 309 -13.86 21.40 37.99
CA SER A 309 -14.58 20.41 38.79
C SER A 309 -15.08 19.30 37.88
N ASP A 310 -14.26 18.26 37.77
CA ASP A 310 -14.63 16.93 37.32
C ASP A 310 -15.38 16.21 38.45
N GLN A 311 -16.63 15.78 38.21
CA GLN A 311 -17.37 14.71 38.93
C GLN A 311 -18.69 14.32 38.20
N ARG A 312 -18.64 14.08 36.88
CA ARG A 312 -19.78 13.53 36.13
C ARG A 312 -19.32 12.48 35.15
#